data_AF-A0AB35MDS9-F1
#
_entry.id   AF-A0AB35MDS9-F1
#
_cell.length_a   1.000
_cell.length_b   1.000
_cell.length_c   1.000
_cell.angle_alpha   90.00
_cell.angle_beta   90.00
_cell.angle_gamma   90.00
#
_symmetry.space_group_name_H-M   'P 1'
#
loop_
_entity.id
_entity.type
_entity.pdbx_description
1 polymer ?
#
loop_
_entity_poly.entity_id
_entity_poly.type
_entity_poly.pdbx_seq_one_letter_code
_entity_poly.pdbx_strand_id
1 'polypeptide(L)'
;MKIQLLAMLYCLALPHLAFAEDVPSELEKLASGVEAECNDYAVTLSRAKFIKDKREGAESSVTEHKEFFQNKKQQCFLVQSYLILEFVKEASSDEAWQELDGDTLLVNALNKLVDTL
;
A
#
# COMPACT_ATOMS: atom_id res chain seq x y z
N MET A 1 48.17 2.99 16.86
CA MET A 1 47.29 4.18 16.95
C MET A 1 45.83 3.72 16.81
N LYS A 2 44.87 4.43 17.41
CA LYS A 2 43.43 4.09 17.43
C LYS A 2 42.63 4.98 16.48
N ILE A 3 41.74 4.39 15.67
CA ILE A 3 40.41 4.85 15.19
C ILE A 3 39.69 3.53 14.81
N GLN A 4 38.54 3.05 15.32
CA GLN A 4 37.48 3.49 16.24
C GLN A 4 36.34 4.37 15.69
N LEU A 5 35.16 3.74 15.57
CA LEU A 5 33.81 4.24 15.20
C LEU A 5 33.61 4.64 13.71
N LEU A 6 32.44 4.47 13.09
CA LEU A 6 31.11 4.08 13.62
C LEU A 6 30.55 2.78 13.04
N ALA A 7 29.77 2.07 13.85
CA ALA A 7 28.67 1.22 13.38
C ALA A 7 27.36 2.03 13.39
N MET A 8 26.36 1.55 12.64
CA MET A 8 25.03 2.12 12.35
C MET A 8 24.91 2.91 11.03
N LEU A 9 24.29 2.28 10.03
CA LEU A 9 22.87 2.53 9.84
C LEU A 9 22.15 1.25 9.39
N TYR A 10 21.14 0.83 10.15
CA TYR A 10 20.16 -0.15 9.70
C TYR A 10 19.29 0.52 8.62
N CYS A 11 19.53 0.22 7.36
CA CYS A 11 18.59 0.53 6.28
C CYS A 11 18.20 -0.77 5.56
N LEU A 12 17.14 -1.37 6.07
CA LEU A 12 16.12 -2.10 5.31
C LEU A 12 16.65 -2.97 4.16
N ALA A 13 17.05 -4.18 4.50
CA ALA A 13 17.03 -5.29 3.56
C ALA A 13 15.57 -5.59 3.16
N LEU A 14 15.07 -4.88 2.15
CA LEU A 14 14.05 -5.45 1.27
C LEU A 14 14.76 -6.59 0.51
N PRO A 15 14.34 -7.85 0.67
CA PRO A 15 14.94 -8.93 -0.11
C PRO A 15 14.67 -8.66 -1.58
N HIS A 16 15.73 -8.62 -2.39
CA HIS A 16 15.60 -8.44 -3.83
C HIS A 16 14.80 -9.61 -4.41
N LEU A 17 13.54 -9.32 -4.77
CA LEU A 17 12.67 -10.19 -5.55
C LEU A 17 13.22 -10.27 -6.98
N ALA A 18 14.24 -11.11 -7.18
CA ALA A 18 14.87 -11.37 -8.47
C ALA A 18 13.98 -12.28 -9.33
N PHE A 19 12.87 -11.72 -9.84
CA PHE A 19 11.93 -12.40 -10.74
C PHE A 19 12.25 -12.12 -12.21
N ALA A 20 11.75 -13.00 -13.10
CA ALA A 20 12.04 -13.03 -14.53
C ALA A 20 11.96 -11.65 -15.21
N GLU A 21 12.97 -11.33 -16.03
CA GLU A 21 13.50 -9.97 -16.24
C GLU A 21 12.54 -8.87 -16.74
N ASP A 22 11.37 -9.20 -17.30
CA ASP A 22 10.41 -8.20 -17.82
C ASP A 22 9.24 -7.86 -16.86
N VAL A 23 8.89 -8.75 -15.93
CA VAL A 23 7.71 -8.55 -15.03
C VAL A 23 7.97 -7.56 -13.88
N PRO A 24 9.15 -7.53 -13.20
CA PRO A 24 9.35 -6.67 -12.02
C PRO A 24 9.23 -5.18 -12.28
N SER A 25 9.75 -4.69 -13.42
CA SER A 25 9.86 -3.24 -13.65
C SER A 25 8.52 -2.56 -13.92
N GLU A 26 7.55 -3.29 -14.48
CA GLU A 26 6.18 -2.79 -14.66
C GLU A 26 5.39 -2.88 -13.36
N LEU A 27 5.62 -3.92 -12.54
CA LEU A 27 5.04 -4.03 -11.21
C LEU A 27 5.53 -2.96 -10.23
N GLU A 28 6.83 -2.63 -10.22
CA GLU A 28 7.35 -1.51 -9.42
C GLU A 28 6.78 -0.16 -9.88
N LYS A 29 6.58 0.04 -11.20
CA LYS A 29 5.91 1.23 -11.74
C LYS A 29 4.44 1.29 -11.36
N LEU A 30 3.71 0.16 -11.39
CA LEU A 30 2.32 0.07 -10.91
C LEU A 30 2.25 0.42 -9.42
N ALA A 31 3.06 -0.24 -8.59
CA ALA A 31 3.05 -0.07 -7.14
C ALA A 31 3.42 1.37 -6.72
N SER A 32 4.35 2.02 -7.43
CA SER A 32 4.70 3.43 -7.19
C SER A 32 3.62 4.42 -7.69
N GLY A 33 2.87 4.09 -8.74
CA GLY A 33 1.69 4.84 -9.16
C GLY A 33 0.55 4.78 -8.13
N VAL A 34 0.30 3.59 -7.57
CA VAL A 34 -0.78 3.33 -6.60
C VAL A 34 -0.73 4.24 -5.38
N GLU A 35 0.46 4.57 -4.83
CA GLU A 35 0.52 5.46 -3.67
C GLU A 35 0.03 6.89 -3.99
N ALA A 36 0.37 7.42 -5.17
CA ALA A 36 -0.07 8.73 -5.60
C ALA A 36 -1.59 8.76 -5.87
N GLU A 37 -2.11 7.76 -6.57
CA GLU A 37 -3.55 7.63 -6.84
C GLU A 37 -4.37 7.48 -5.55
N CYS A 38 -3.90 6.65 -4.62
CA CYS A 38 -4.57 6.46 -3.33
C CYS A 38 -4.47 7.69 -2.41
N ASN A 39 -3.41 8.50 -2.52
CA ASN A 39 -3.36 9.81 -1.89
C ASN A 39 -4.45 10.74 -2.43
N ASP A 40 -4.56 10.87 -3.75
CA ASP A 40 -5.50 11.81 -4.38
C ASP A 40 -6.97 11.39 -4.20
N TYR A 41 -7.24 10.08 -4.22
CA TYR A 41 -8.51 9.49 -3.80
C TYR A 41 -8.86 9.88 -2.36
N ALA A 42 -7.93 9.69 -1.42
CA ALA A 42 -8.15 10.01 -0.01
C ALA A 42 -8.33 11.51 0.23
N VAL A 43 -7.58 12.38 -0.47
CA VAL A 43 -7.77 13.84 -0.45
C VAL A 43 -9.18 14.20 -0.92
N THR A 44 -9.63 13.59 -2.02
CA THR A 44 -10.94 13.88 -2.62
C THR A 44 -12.09 13.49 -1.68
N LEU A 45 -12.07 12.27 -1.12
CA LEU A 45 -13.09 11.85 -0.16
C LEU A 45 -13.07 12.67 1.13
N SER A 46 -11.89 13.02 1.64
CA SER A 46 -11.76 13.81 2.89
C SER A 46 -12.30 15.24 2.72
N ARG A 47 -12.03 15.86 1.56
CA ARG A 47 -12.62 17.16 1.19
C ARG A 47 -14.14 17.07 1.03
N ALA A 48 -14.64 16.01 0.39
CA ALA A 48 -16.08 15.79 0.24
C ALA A 48 -16.78 15.61 1.60
N LYS A 49 -16.20 14.83 2.52
CA LYS A 49 -16.68 14.69 3.90
C LYS A 49 -16.69 16.04 4.63
N PHE A 50 -15.58 16.79 4.62
CA PHE A 50 -15.52 18.12 5.26
C PHE A 50 -16.57 19.11 4.74
N ILE A 51 -16.84 19.11 3.43
CA ILE A 51 -17.90 19.93 2.83
C ILE A 51 -19.29 19.46 3.28
N LYS A 52 -19.50 18.15 3.38
CA LYS A 52 -20.75 17.57 3.89
C LYS A 52 -20.99 17.94 5.36
N ASP A 53 -20.02 17.66 6.24
CA ASP A 53 -20.13 17.92 7.68
C ASP A 53 -20.45 19.40 7.95
N LYS A 54 -19.77 20.32 7.25
CA LYS A 54 -20.06 21.77 7.32
C LYS A 54 -21.47 22.16 6.86
N ARG A 55 -22.06 21.46 5.88
CA ARG A 55 -23.44 21.71 5.43
C ARG A 55 -24.47 21.17 6.41
N GLU A 56 -24.13 20.12 7.13
CA GLU A 56 -24.97 19.47 8.15
C GLU A 56 -24.83 20.13 9.54
N GLY A 57 -23.94 21.12 9.69
CA GLY A 57 -23.66 21.79 10.96
C GLY A 57 -22.84 20.95 11.95
N ALA A 58 -22.21 19.87 11.47
CA ALA A 58 -21.38 19.00 12.29
C ALA A 58 -19.96 19.58 12.44
N GLU A 59 -19.51 19.73 13.69
CA GLU A 59 -18.12 20.05 14.00
C GLU A 59 -17.29 18.76 14.04
N SER A 60 -16.80 18.32 12.90
CA SER A 60 -15.72 17.32 12.84
C SER A 60 -14.36 18.00 13.09
N SER A 61 -13.59 17.43 14.02
CA SER A 61 -12.28 17.91 14.41
C SER A 61 -11.22 17.67 13.33
N VAL A 62 -10.11 18.42 13.42
CA VAL A 62 -8.93 18.21 12.56
C VAL A 62 -8.39 16.77 12.69
N THR A 63 -8.51 16.17 13.89
CA THR A 63 -8.12 14.77 14.15
C THR A 63 -9.00 13.80 13.38
N GLU A 64 -10.33 13.90 13.46
CA GLU A 64 -11.26 13.02 12.74
C GLU A 64 -11.10 13.13 11.22
N HIS A 65 -10.83 14.33 10.69
CA HIS A 65 -10.53 14.51 9.27
C HIS A 65 -9.22 13.85 8.86
N LYS A 66 -8.19 13.90 9.72
CA LYS A 66 -6.90 13.23 9.47
C LYS A 66 -7.05 11.71 9.54
N GLU A 67 -7.79 11.19 10.51
CA GLU A 67 -8.07 9.75 10.65
C GLU A 67 -8.87 9.22 9.46
N PHE A 68 -9.93 9.94 9.04
CA PHE A 68 -10.69 9.60 7.85
C PHE A 68 -9.81 9.58 6.59
N PHE A 69 -8.93 10.58 6.42
CA PHE A 69 -7.96 10.62 5.31
C PHE A 69 -7.04 9.39 5.32
N GLN A 70 -6.42 9.07 6.46
CA GLN A 70 -5.51 7.92 6.55
C GLN A 70 -6.24 6.60 6.30
N ASN A 71 -7.43 6.42 6.87
CA ASN A 71 -8.27 5.25 6.63
C ASN A 71 -8.61 5.09 5.13
N LYS A 72 -9.01 6.17 4.44
CA LYS A 72 -9.32 6.10 2.99
C LYS A 72 -8.09 5.90 2.10
N LYS A 73 -6.91 6.42 2.48
CA LYS A 73 -5.66 6.10 1.78
C LYS A 73 -5.31 4.61 1.97
N GLN A 74 -5.41 4.09 3.19
CA GLN A 74 -5.12 2.70 3.53
C GLN A 74 -6.08 1.72 2.83
N GLN A 75 -7.39 1.98 2.86
CA GLN A 75 -8.39 1.16 2.14
C GLN A 75 -8.05 1.06 0.65
N CYS A 76 -7.75 2.19 0.00
CA CYS A 76 -7.36 2.20 -1.41
C CYS A 76 -6.09 1.37 -1.65
N PHE A 77 -5.04 1.58 -0.84
CA PHE A 77 -3.78 0.87 -0.99
C PHE A 77 -3.94 -0.65 -0.85
N LEU A 78 -4.78 -1.10 0.09
CA LEU A 78 -5.07 -2.53 0.29
C LEU A 78 -5.85 -3.14 -0.87
N VAL A 79 -6.87 -2.45 -1.40
CA VAL A 79 -7.59 -2.91 -2.60
C VAL A 79 -6.65 -3.01 -3.80
N GLN A 80 -5.84 -1.98 -4.06
CA GLN A 80 -4.91 -1.99 -5.20
C GLN A 80 -3.82 -3.06 -5.04
N SER A 81 -3.28 -3.24 -3.83
CA SER A 81 -2.32 -4.33 -3.54
C SER A 81 -2.91 -5.71 -3.80
N TYR A 82 -4.17 -5.93 -3.41
CA TYR A 82 -4.88 -7.18 -3.67
C TYR A 82 -5.09 -7.42 -5.17
N LEU A 83 -5.56 -6.41 -5.92
CA LEU A 83 -5.75 -6.51 -7.38
C LEU A 83 -4.44 -6.76 -8.13
N ILE A 84 -3.33 -6.16 -7.68
CA ILE A 84 -2.00 -6.41 -8.24
C ILE A 84 -1.57 -7.86 -7.96
N LEU A 85 -1.82 -8.40 -6.76
CA LEU A 85 -1.48 -9.79 -6.43
C LEU A 85 -2.32 -10.81 -7.23
N GLU A 86 -3.61 -10.56 -7.44
CA GLU A 86 -4.45 -11.36 -8.34
C GLU A 86 -3.91 -11.33 -9.77
N PHE A 87 -3.55 -10.14 -10.30
CA PHE A 87 -2.96 -10.03 -11.63
C PHE A 87 -1.61 -10.74 -11.76
N VAL A 88 -0.74 -10.65 -10.74
CA VAL A 88 0.52 -11.43 -10.68
C VAL A 88 0.23 -12.92 -10.71
N LYS A 89 -0.77 -13.39 -9.96
CA LYS A 89 -1.17 -14.80 -9.93
C LYS A 89 -1.65 -15.29 -11.30
N GLU A 90 -2.46 -14.51 -12.01
CA GLU A 90 -2.93 -14.83 -13.36
C GLU A 90 -1.81 -14.78 -14.43
N ALA A 91 -0.81 -13.92 -14.24
CA ALA A 91 0.27 -13.69 -15.21
C ALA A 91 1.55 -14.51 -14.97
N SER A 92 1.68 -15.19 -13.83
CA SER A 92 2.87 -15.98 -13.44
C SER A 92 2.66 -17.49 -13.59
N SER A 93 3.74 -18.26 -13.55
CA SER A 93 3.68 -19.72 -13.41
C SER A 93 3.43 -20.11 -11.96
N ASP A 94 2.85 -21.29 -11.73
CA ASP A 94 2.65 -21.85 -10.38
C ASP A 94 3.96 -21.89 -9.56
N GLU A 95 5.10 -22.14 -10.20
CA GLU A 95 6.44 -22.15 -9.59
C GLU A 95 6.84 -20.74 -9.11
N ALA A 96 6.73 -19.72 -9.97
CA ALA A 96 7.04 -18.34 -9.59
C ALA A 96 6.06 -17.78 -8.54
N TRP A 97 4.78 -18.19 -8.59
CA TRP A 97 3.79 -17.83 -7.56
C TRP A 97 4.11 -18.45 -6.19
N GLN A 98 4.61 -19.70 -6.18
CA GLN A 98 5.06 -20.37 -4.95
C GLN A 98 6.37 -19.76 -4.40
N GLU A 99 7.32 -19.37 -5.25
CA GLU A 99 8.54 -18.67 -4.83
C GLU A 99 8.25 -17.31 -4.18
N LEU A 100 7.16 -16.65 -4.56
CA LEU A 100 6.67 -15.40 -3.94
C LEU A 100 5.97 -15.59 -2.59
N ASP A 101 5.68 -16.83 -2.16
CA ASP A 101 4.69 -17.12 -1.10
C ASP A 101 3.34 -16.41 -1.37
N GLY A 102 2.94 -16.39 -2.65
CA GLY A 102 1.88 -15.52 -3.15
C GLY A 102 0.52 -15.73 -2.50
N ASP A 103 0.14 -16.98 -2.20
CA ASP A 103 -1.13 -17.27 -1.52
C ASP A 103 -1.15 -16.68 -0.09
N THR A 104 -0.02 -16.69 0.62
CA THR A 104 0.11 -16.05 1.94
C THR A 104 0.03 -14.52 1.81
N LEU A 105 0.65 -13.92 0.79
CA LEU A 105 0.53 -12.49 0.51
C LEU A 105 -0.92 -12.09 0.22
N LEU A 106 -1.62 -12.88 -0.58
CA LEU A 106 -3.00 -12.63 -1.01
C LEU A 106 -4.00 -12.76 0.13
N VAL A 107 -3.88 -13.81 0.97
CA VAL A 107 -4.66 -13.97 2.21
C VAL A 107 -4.38 -12.83 3.19
N ASN A 108 -3.13 -12.41 3.35
CA ASN A 108 -2.78 -11.29 4.22
C ASN A 108 -3.31 -9.94 3.72
N ALA A 109 -3.34 -9.72 2.40
CA ALA A 109 -3.96 -8.54 1.80
C ALA A 109 -5.48 -8.53 2.01
N LEU A 110 -6.14 -9.67 1.80
CA LEU A 110 -7.58 -9.84 2.01
C LEU A 110 -8.00 -9.64 3.47
N ASN A 111 -7.28 -10.24 4.43
CA ASN A 111 -7.55 -10.09 5.86
C ASN A 111 -7.44 -8.61 6.29
N LYS A 112 -6.35 -7.93 5.88
CA LYS A 112 -6.19 -6.49 6.14
C LYS A 112 -7.30 -5.64 5.51
N LEU A 113 -7.76 -6.01 4.30
CA LEU A 113 -8.87 -5.31 3.66
C LEU A 113 -10.16 -5.45 4.48
N VAL A 114 -10.49 -6.67 4.92
CA VAL A 114 -11.65 -6.94 5.80
C VAL A 114 -11.55 -6.15 7.10
N ASP A 115 -10.38 -6.11 7.75
CA ASP A 115 -10.15 -5.36 9.00
C ASP A 115 -10.26 -3.83 8.83
N THR A 116 -10.23 -3.31 7.60
CA THR A 116 -10.27 -1.87 7.30
C THR A 116 -11.61 -1.40 6.72
N LEU A 117 -12.58 -2.29 6.49
CA LEU A 117 -13.90 -1.98 5.89
C LEU A 117 -14.97 -1.62 6.94
#